data_AF-A0A2V2BLR6-F1
#
_entry.id   AF-A0A2V2BLR6-F1
#
_cell.length_a   1.000
_cell.length_b   1.000
_cell.length_c   1.000
_cell.angle_alpha   90.00
_cell.angle_beta   90.00
_cell.angle_gamma   90.00
#
_symmetry.space_group_name_H-M   'P 1'
#
loop_
_entity.id
_entity.type
_entity.pdbx_description
1 polymer ?
#
loop_
_entity_poly.entity_id
_entity_poly.type
_entity_poly.pdbx_seq_one_letter_code
_entity_poly.pdbx_strand_id
1 'polypeptide(L)'
;MNEDTNTYGRFFIKAMLWVAIFAALTVGVWIIVSLVFTDFVHGNPHRSKSNAVSMMESFPLIIGFVAIIGVFIVFSLSQAIQVIMLRRLYPAFGRCSYLFIALATPLITIVTWYSYDYLTPSDFSFVGADWVPPYQHGLSFTRYFSTLAYQFTVTTFSLLYFDCGVRKRSKKSVLLGALFLTIIAGALWGYHDATVQYHFIDNSIDTPSIDDHS
;
A
#
# COMPACT_ATOMS: atom_id res chain seq x y z
N MET A 1 -35.66 -7.41 -4.60
CA MET A 1 -34.66 -6.45 -4.06
C MET A 1 -33.32 -7.10 -3.62
N ASN A 2 -33.03 -8.37 -3.98
CA ASN A 2 -31.89 -9.14 -3.41
C ASN A 2 -30.78 -9.55 -4.40
N GLU A 3 -31.03 -9.73 -5.69
CA GLU A 3 -30.00 -10.23 -6.64
C GLU A 3 -28.95 -9.18 -7.00
N ASP A 4 -29.37 -7.94 -7.24
CA ASP A 4 -28.45 -6.87 -7.60
C ASP A 4 -27.47 -6.58 -6.45
N THR A 5 -27.97 -6.45 -5.22
CA THR A 5 -27.17 -6.17 -4.02
C THR A 5 -26.01 -7.16 -3.85
N ASN A 6 -26.30 -8.45 -4.05
CA ASN A 6 -25.30 -9.51 -3.93
C ASN A 6 -24.26 -9.42 -5.05
N THR A 7 -24.68 -8.96 -6.24
CA THR A 7 -23.81 -8.82 -7.42
C THR A 7 -22.81 -7.67 -7.26
N TYR A 8 -23.26 -6.46 -6.87
CA TYR A 8 -22.36 -5.32 -6.63
C TYR A 8 -21.34 -5.62 -5.52
N GLY A 9 -21.78 -6.18 -4.40
CA GLY A 9 -20.91 -6.55 -3.29
C GLY A 9 -19.83 -7.56 -3.70
N ARG A 10 -20.19 -8.60 -4.46
CA ARG A 10 -19.23 -9.60 -4.97
C ARG A 10 -18.16 -8.99 -5.88
N PHE A 11 -18.49 -7.99 -6.70
CA PHE A 11 -17.48 -7.32 -7.53
C PHE A 11 -16.46 -6.56 -6.67
N PHE A 12 -16.93 -5.84 -5.67
CA PHE A 12 -16.06 -5.06 -4.79
C PHE A 12 -15.22 -5.93 -3.87
N ILE A 13 -15.74 -7.05 -3.36
CA ILE A 13 -14.94 -8.05 -2.63
C ILE A 13 -13.81 -8.59 -3.52
N LYS A 14 -14.13 -8.94 -4.77
CA LYS A 14 -13.11 -9.42 -5.73
C LYS A 14 -12.09 -8.32 -6.07
N ALA A 15 -12.53 -7.08 -6.25
CA ALA A 15 -11.62 -5.96 -6.48
C ALA A 15 -10.69 -5.76 -5.27
N MET A 16 -11.22 -5.83 -4.06
CA MET A 16 -10.45 -5.67 -2.83
C MET A 16 -9.43 -6.81 -2.63
N LEU A 17 -9.79 -8.05 -2.97
CA LEU A 17 -8.84 -9.17 -3.03
C LEU A 17 -7.68 -8.89 -4.00
N TRP A 18 -7.97 -8.36 -5.19
CA TRP A 18 -6.93 -7.95 -6.13
C TRP A 18 -6.06 -6.83 -5.59
N VAL A 19 -6.65 -5.81 -4.97
CA VAL A 19 -5.90 -4.72 -4.30
C VAL A 19 -4.99 -5.27 -3.21
N ALA A 20 -5.44 -6.24 -2.42
CA ALA A 20 -4.64 -6.89 -1.38
C ALA A 20 -3.45 -7.67 -1.98
N ILE A 21 -3.68 -8.42 -3.06
CA ILE A 21 -2.62 -9.12 -3.81
C ILE A 21 -1.61 -8.12 -4.37
N PHE A 22 -2.08 -7.02 -4.96
CA PHE A 22 -1.19 -5.98 -5.49
C PHE A 22 -0.39 -5.29 -4.38
N ALA A 23 -0.99 -4.97 -3.23
CA ALA A 23 -0.27 -4.41 -2.11
C ALA A 23 0.84 -5.34 -1.61
N ALA A 24 0.54 -6.64 -1.44
CA ALA A 24 1.54 -7.64 -1.06
C ALA A 24 2.66 -7.75 -2.09
N LEU A 25 2.33 -7.72 -3.38
CA LEU A 25 3.31 -7.76 -4.45
C LEU A 25 4.18 -6.51 -4.49
N THR A 26 3.60 -5.31 -4.32
CA THR A 26 4.37 -4.05 -4.22
C THR A 26 5.40 -4.14 -3.11
N VAL A 27 4.99 -4.60 -1.93
CA VAL A 27 5.86 -4.78 -0.77
C VAL A 27 6.94 -5.83 -1.05
N GLY A 28 6.60 -6.94 -1.69
CA GLY A 28 7.57 -7.97 -2.03
C GLY A 28 8.63 -7.47 -3.01
N VAL A 29 8.21 -6.77 -4.08
CA VAL A 29 9.14 -6.13 -5.02
C VAL A 29 9.99 -5.08 -4.31
N TRP A 30 9.39 -4.27 -3.43
CA TRP A 30 10.10 -3.27 -2.63
C TRP A 30 11.23 -3.89 -1.82
N ILE A 31 10.95 -4.92 -1.02
CA ILE A 31 11.94 -5.61 -0.18
C ILE A 31 13.04 -6.25 -1.03
N ILE A 32 12.66 -6.98 -2.09
CA ILE A 32 13.63 -7.66 -2.96
C ILE A 32 14.57 -6.63 -3.59
N VAL A 33 14.03 -5.56 -4.17
CA VAL A 33 14.84 -4.52 -4.81
C VAL A 33 15.75 -3.84 -3.78
N SER A 34 15.24 -3.51 -2.59
CA SER A 34 16.04 -2.92 -1.52
C SER A 34 17.24 -3.82 -1.15
N LEU A 35 17.00 -5.11 -0.90
CA LEU A 35 18.05 -6.06 -0.57
C LEU A 35 19.03 -6.31 -1.72
N VAL A 36 18.56 -6.36 -2.98
CA VAL A 36 19.44 -6.52 -4.15
C VAL A 36 20.43 -5.36 -4.22
N PHE A 37 19.94 -4.12 -4.09
CA PHE A 37 20.80 -2.96 -4.16
C PHE A 37 21.73 -2.84 -2.94
N THR A 38 21.23 -3.07 -1.73
CA THR A 38 22.04 -2.92 -0.51
C THR A 38 23.11 -4.03 -0.39
N ASP A 39 22.76 -5.30 -0.62
CA ASP A 39 23.68 -6.42 -0.34
C ASP A 39 24.51 -6.89 -1.53
N PHE A 40 24.00 -6.74 -2.75
CA PHE A 40 24.67 -7.26 -3.95
C PHE A 40 25.32 -6.18 -4.80
N VAL A 41 24.70 -5.01 -4.92
CA VAL A 41 25.24 -3.90 -5.72
C VAL A 41 26.21 -3.05 -4.89
N HIS A 42 25.78 -2.55 -3.74
CA HIS A 42 26.61 -1.68 -2.89
C HIS A 42 27.53 -2.48 -1.94
N GLY A 43 27.17 -3.73 -1.64
CA GLY A 43 28.02 -4.64 -0.88
C GLY A 43 28.02 -4.34 0.63
N ASN A 44 26.93 -4.67 1.31
CA ASN A 44 26.81 -4.54 2.76
C ASN A 44 27.84 -5.42 3.51
N PRO A 45 28.80 -4.83 4.27
CA PRO A 45 29.80 -5.60 5.00
C PRO A 45 29.23 -6.28 6.26
N HIS A 46 28.08 -5.85 6.76
CA HIS A 46 27.47 -6.34 8.01
C HIS A 46 26.51 -7.52 7.81
N ARG A 47 26.17 -7.87 6.56
CA ARG A 47 25.24 -8.97 6.24
C ARG A 47 25.82 -9.89 5.17
N SER A 48 25.82 -11.19 5.43
CA SER A 48 26.24 -12.17 4.43
C SER A 48 25.22 -12.29 3.29
N LYS A 49 25.71 -12.54 2.06
CA LYS A 49 24.85 -12.70 0.87
C LYS A 49 23.85 -13.84 1.03
N SER A 50 24.24 -14.95 1.67
CA SER A 50 23.33 -16.08 1.94
C SER A 50 22.19 -15.67 2.87
N ASN A 51 22.46 -14.83 3.86
CA ASN A 51 21.41 -14.32 4.74
C ASN A 51 20.48 -13.36 3.98
N ALA A 52 21.04 -12.50 3.13
CA ALA A 52 20.25 -11.60 2.28
C ALA A 52 19.30 -12.37 1.35
N VAL A 53 19.75 -13.46 0.71
CA VAL A 53 18.86 -14.33 -0.11
C VAL A 53 17.74 -14.93 0.73
N SER A 54 18.05 -15.46 1.93
CA SER A 54 17.02 -16.00 2.82
C SER A 54 15.99 -14.96 3.26
N MET A 55 16.42 -13.70 3.46
CA MET A 55 15.52 -12.59 3.73
C MET A 55 14.65 -12.22 2.51
N MET A 56 15.18 -12.30 1.28
CA MET A 56 14.39 -12.08 0.06
C MET A 56 13.28 -13.12 -0.12
N GLU A 57 13.43 -14.33 0.43
CA GLU A 57 12.40 -15.38 0.33
C GLU A 57 11.35 -15.26 1.43
N SER A 58 11.78 -15.05 2.67
CA SER A 58 10.90 -15.12 3.85
C SER A 58 10.22 -13.80 4.18
N PHE A 59 10.92 -12.67 4.08
CA PHE A 59 10.43 -11.38 4.55
C PHE A 59 9.29 -10.82 3.69
N PRO A 60 9.33 -10.91 2.33
CA PRO A 60 8.20 -10.55 1.49
C PRO A 60 6.90 -11.29 1.83
N LEU A 61 6.99 -12.57 2.23
CA LEU A 61 5.80 -13.36 2.58
C LEU A 61 5.17 -12.84 3.88
N ILE A 62 5.98 -12.57 4.90
CA ILE A 62 5.51 -12.08 6.20
C ILE A 62 4.91 -10.68 6.05
N ILE A 63 5.67 -9.73 5.48
CA ILE A 63 5.19 -8.36 5.34
C ILE A 63 4.05 -8.29 4.32
N GLY A 64 4.07 -9.11 3.27
CA GLY A 64 2.98 -9.23 2.32
C GLY A 64 1.67 -9.70 2.97
N PHE A 65 1.73 -10.66 3.89
CA PHE A 65 0.56 -11.09 4.66
C PHE A 65 0.02 -9.98 5.56
N VAL A 66 0.90 -9.24 6.25
CA VAL A 66 0.51 -8.06 7.05
C VAL A 66 -0.14 -7.00 6.15
N ALA A 67 0.41 -6.75 4.97
CA ALA A 67 -0.13 -5.80 4.00
C ALA A 67 -1.53 -6.19 3.52
N ILE A 68 -1.79 -7.48 3.28
CA ILE A 68 -3.14 -7.99 2.96
C ILE A 68 -4.11 -7.61 4.08
N ILE A 69 -3.80 -7.95 5.34
CA ILE A 69 -4.66 -7.62 6.48
C ILE A 69 -4.89 -6.10 6.56
N GLY A 70 -3.83 -5.30 6.42
CA GLY A 70 -3.91 -3.84 6.40
C GLY A 70 -4.85 -3.29 5.33
N VAL A 71 -4.81 -3.85 4.11
CA VAL A 71 -5.73 -3.47 3.03
C VAL A 71 -7.18 -3.72 3.41
N PHE A 72 -7.50 -4.89 3.99
CA PHE A 72 -8.86 -5.20 4.41
C PHE A 72 -9.33 -4.27 5.52
N ILE A 73 -8.48 -4.00 6.52
CA ILE A 73 -8.81 -3.08 7.60
C ILE A 73 -9.10 -1.68 7.02
N VAL A 74 -8.13 -1.09 6.31
CA VAL A 74 -8.21 0.30 5.87
C VAL A 74 -9.31 0.53 4.83
N PHE A 75 -9.39 -0.33 3.81
CA PHE A 75 -10.24 -0.04 2.66
C PHE A 75 -11.65 -0.61 2.75
N SER A 76 -11.97 -1.54 3.66
CA SER A 76 -13.32 -2.15 3.72
C SER A 76 -14.45 -1.13 3.85
N LEU A 77 -14.29 -0.14 4.73
CA LEU A 77 -15.30 0.91 4.91
C LEU A 77 -15.44 1.78 3.66
N SER A 78 -14.31 2.15 3.03
CA SER A 78 -14.33 2.91 1.78
C SER A 78 -15.05 2.16 0.65
N GLN A 79 -14.80 0.85 0.52
CA GLN A 79 -15.43 0.01 -0.49
C GLN A 79 -16.92 -0.15 -0.20
N ALA A 80 -17.32 -0.29 1.08
CA ALA A 80 -18.72 -0.35 1.46
C ALA A 80 -19.49 0.92 1.07
N ILE A 81 -18.91 2.11 1.35
CA ILE A 81 -19.48 3.40 0.94
C ILE A 81 -19.61 3.47 -0.59
N GLN A 82 -18.56 3.07 -1.34
CA GLN A 82 -18.58 3.06 -2.80
C GLN A 82 -19.66 2.13 -3.35
N VAL A 83 -19.87 0.94 -2.76
CA VAL A 83 -20.95 0.03 -3.15
C VAL A 83 -22.32 0.66 -2.94
N ILE A 84 -22.54 1.32 -1.79
CA ILE A 84 -23.80 2.00 -1.48
C ILE A 84 -24.06 3.13 -2.49
N MET A 85 -23.06 3.98 -2.74
CA MET A 85 -23.16 5.06 -3.71
C MET A 85 -23.46 4.54 -5.11
N LEU A 86 -22.73 3.52 -5.55
CA LEU A 86 -22.88 2.95 -6.88
C LEU A 86 -24.26 2.31 -7.05
N ARG A 87 -24.76 1.60 -6.03
CA ARG A 87 -26.12 1.03 -6.06
C ARG A 87 -27.20 2.09 -6.22
N ARG A 88 -27.03 3.28 -5.63
CA ARG A 88 -28.02 4.36 -5.70
C ARG A 88 -27.89 5.19 -6.96
N LEU A 89 -26.66 5.51 -7.36
CA LEU A 89 -26.37 6.45 -8.44
C LEU A 89 -26.29 5.78 -9.81
N TYR A 90 -25.78 4.55 -9.90
CA TYR A 90 -25.58 3.88 -11.18
C TYR A 90 -26.90 3.61 -11.94
N PRO A 91 -28.02 3.20 -11.31
CA PRO A 91 -29.28 3.04 -12.01
C PRO A 91 -29.86 4.34 -12.59
N ALA A 92 -29.63 5.48 -11.91
CA ALA A 92 -30.16 6.77 -12.30
C ALA A 92 -29.27 7.51 -13.32
N PHE A 93 -27.95 7.44 -13.14
CA PHE A 93 -26.97 8.26 -13.86
C PHE A 93 -25.97 7.44 -14.70
N GLY A 94 -26.06 6.10 -14.69
CA GLY A 94 -25.15 5.23 -15.41
C GLY A 94 -23.69 5.51 -15.07
N ARG A 95 -22.82 5.66 -16.08
CA ARG A 95 -21.39 5.96 -15.91
C ARG A 95 -21.10 7.32 -15.25
N CYS A 96 -22.00 8.30 -15.34
CA CYS A 96 -21.79 9.59 -14.70
C CYS A 96 -21.73 9.46 -13.16
N SER A 97 -22.29 8.36 -12.60
CA SER A 97 -22.11 8.01 -11.18
C SER A 97 -20.65 7.90 -10.74
N TYR A 98 -19.73 7.55 -11.64
CA TYR A 98 -18.31 7.42 -11.34
C TYR A 98 -17.67 8.76 -10.96
N LEU A 99 -18.12 9.86 -11.56
CA LEU A 99 -17.65 11.21 -11.21
C LEU A 99 -18.08 11.58 -9.79
N PHE A 100 -19.32 11.27 -9.41
CA PHE A 100 -19.80 11.52 -8.05
C PHE A 100 -19.04 10.70 -7.01
N ILE A 101 -18.70 9.43 -7.32
CA ILE A 101 -17.90 8.58 -6.45
C ILE A 101 -16.45 9.11 -6.35
N ALA A 102 -15.87 9.55 -7.46
CA ALA A 102 -14.54 10.18 -7.48
C ALA A 102 -14.52 11.47 -6.65
N LEU A 103 -15.54 12.32 -6.76
CA LEU A 103 -15.67 13.54 -5.97
C LEU A 103 -15.91 13.30 -4.48
N ALA A 104 -16.51 12.16 -4.11
CA ALA A 104 -16.65 11.74 -2.72
C ALA A 104 -15.37 11.09 -2.15
N THR A 105 -14.40 10.74 -3.01
CA THR A 105 -13.16 10.06 -2.60
C THR A 105 -12.38 10.84 -1.52
N PRO A 106 -12.20 12.18 -1.61
CA PRO A 106 -11.54 12.94 -0.55
C PRO A 106 -12.23 12.82 0.82
N LEU A 107 -13.56 12.83 0.85
CA LEU A 107 -14.31 12.66 2.10
C LEU A 107 -14.18 11.22 2.64
N ILE A 108 -14.24 10.23 1.74
CA ILE A 108 -14.03 8.83 2.08
C ILE A 108 -12.63 8.63 2.66
N THR A 109 -11.60 9.21 2.05
CA THR A 109 -10.21 9.18 2.54
C THR A 109 -10.13 9.72 3.97
N ILE A 110 -10.73 10.88 4.24
CA ILE A 110 -10.73 11.47 5.58
C ILE A 110 -11.40 10.51 6.55
N VAL A 111 -12.62 10.05 6.27
CA VAL A 111 -13.37 9.19 7.19
C VAL A 111 -12.65 7.87 7.45
N THR A 112 -12.01 7.26 6.46
CA THR A 112 -11.30 5.99 6.69
C THR A 112 -9.95 6.21 7.37
N TRP A 113 -9.08 7.03 6.79
CA TRP A 113 -7.71 7.16 7.26
C TRP A 113 -7.60 7.95 8.56
N TYR A 114 -8.41 8.98 8.76
CA TYR A 114 -8.42 9.74 10.02
C TYR A 114 -8.90 8.87 11.18
N SER A 115 -9.98 8.11 10.99
CA SER A 115 -10.46 7.21 12.03
C SER A 115 -9.45 6.12 12.36
N TYR A 116 -8.70 5.61 11.39
CA TYR A 116 -7.62 4.64 11.64
C TYR A 116 -6.40 5.25 12.34
N ASP A 117 -6.03 6.48 11.98
CA ASP A 117 -4.88 7.17 12.55
C ASP A 117 -5.05 7.46 14.05
N TYR A 118 -6.29 7.67 14.51
CA TYR A 118 -6.62 7.84 15.93
C TYR A 118 -6.80 6.53 16.71
N LEU A 119 -7.02 5.41 16.01
CA LEU A 119 -7.12 4.08 16.63
C LEU A 119 -5.75 3.40 16.79
N THR A 120 -4.73 3.90 16.09
CA THR A 120 -3.35 3.42 16.22
C THR A 120 -2.77 3.99 17.51
N PRO A 121 -2.34 3.18 18.50
CA PRO A 121 -1.87 3.73 19.78
C PRO A 121 -0.68 4.68 19.58
N SER A 122 -0.66 5.82 20.28
CA SER A 122 0.44 6.80 20.27
C SER A 122 1.81 6.17 20.59
N ASP A 123 1.76 5.10 21.39
CA ASP A 123 2.93 4.47 22.00
C ASP A 123 3.38 3.23 21.21
N PHE A 124 2.80 2.98 20.03
CA PHE A 124 3.17 1.88 19.15
C PHE A 124 4.50 2.18 18.45
N SER A 125 5.60 2.14 19.20
CA SER A 125 6.94 2.00 18.62
C SER A 125 7.12 0.53 18.24
N PHE A 126 7.10 0.22 16.94
CA PHE A 126 7.38 -1.14 16.44
C PHE A 126 8.84 -1.58 16.71
N VAL A 127 9.64 -0.63 17.19
CA VAL A 127 11.03 -0.73 17.57
C VAL A 127 11.09 0.03 18.89
N GLY A 128 11.38 -0.62 20.02
CA GLY A 128 11.49 0.02 21.36
C GLY A 128 12.66 1.00 21.46
N ALA A 129 12.74 1.93 20.50
CA ALA A 129 13.77 2.91 20.32
C ALA A 129 13.18 4.25 20.75
N ASP A 130 13.61 4.72 21.92
CA ASP A 130 13.25 6.01 22.54
C ASP A 130 13.62 7.24 21.66
N TRP A 131 14.24 7.01 20.51
CA TRP A 131 14.77 8.03 19.59
C TRP A 131 13.84 8.34 18.41
N VAL A 132 12.81 7.53 18.16
CA VAL A 132 11.80 7.86 17.14
C VAL A 132 10.76 8.78 17.81
N PRO A 133 10.56 10.02 17.32
CA PRO A 133 9.58 10.92 17.92
C PRO A 133 8.22 10.22 17.99
N PRO A 134 7.48 10.36 19.11
CA PRO A 134 6.23 9.65 19.34
C PRO A 134 5.29 9.86 18.15
N TYR A 135 4.55 8.81 17.79
CA TYR A 135 3.67 8.84 16.62
C TYR A 135 2.70 10.02 16.73
N GLN A 136 2.91 11.04 15.89
CA GLN A 136 2.04 12.22 15.90
C GLN A 136 0.73 11.84 15.25
N HIS A 137 -0.36 11.84 16.01
CA HIS A 137 -1.70 11.70 15.48
C HIS A 137 -2.09 12.94 14.66
N GLY A 138 -2.91 12.73 13.64
CA GLY A 138 -3.49 13.78 12.83
C GLY A 138 -3.06 13.72 11.37
N LEU A 139 -3.95 14.21 10.51
CA LEU A 139 -3.71 14.37 9.09
C LEU A 139 -2.82 15.59 8.83
N SER A 140 -1.50 15.38 8.79
CA SER A 140 -0.60 16.35 8.16
C SER A 140 -0.92 16.46 6.66
N PHE A 141 -0.57 17.58 6.03
CA PHE A 141 -0.81 17.78 4.59
C PHE A 141 -0.19 16.64 3.77
N THR A 142 1.07 16.29 4.04
CA THR A 142 1.76 15.18 3.36
C THR A 142 1.03 13.85 3.54
N ARG A 143 0.60 13.52 4.76
CA ARG A 143 -0.15 12.27 5.01
C ARG A 143 -1.51 12.28 4.32
N TYR A 144 -2.20 13.42 4.30
CA TYR A 144 -3.45 13.58 3.58
C TYR A 144 -3.30 13.35 2.08
N PHE A 145 -2.35 13.98 1.41
CA PHE A 145 -2.15 13.80 -0.04
C PHE A 145 -1.71 12.37 -0.39
N SER A 146 -0.86 11.76 0.43
CA SER A 146 -0.47 10.36 0.25
C SER A 146 -1.67 9.41 0.38
N THR A 147 -2.44 9.52 1.47
CA THR A 147 -3.64 8.70 1.67
C THR A 147 -4.70 8.94 0.60
N LEU A 148 -4.85 10.18 0.14
CA LEU A 148 -5.72 10.53 -0.98
C LEU A 148 -5.27 9.88 -2.29
N ALA A 149 -3.98 9.90 -2.60
CA ALA A 149 -3.43 9.27 -3.79
C ALA A 149 -3.67 7.75 -3.78
N TYR A 150 -3.43 7.08 -2.65
CA TYR A 150 -3.73 5.65 -2.49
C TYR A 150 -5.24 5.38 -2.63
N GLN A 151 -6.08 6.13 -1.92
CA GLN A 151 -7.52 5.96 -1.99
C GLN A 151 -8.05 6.19 -3.41
N PHE A 152 -7.56 7.20 -4.11
CA PHE A 152 -7.93 7.50 -5.49
C PHE A 152 -7.55 6.36 -6.44
N THR A 153 -6.33 5.83 -6.29
CA THR A 153 -5.85 4.70 -7.10
C THR A 153 -6.73 3.46 -6.90
N VAL A 154 -7.01 3.11 -5.64
CA VAL A 154 -7.87 1.98 -5.28
C VAL A 154 -9.30 2.17 -5.79
N THR A 155 -9.86 3.37 -5.64
CA THR A 155 -11.21 3.71 -6.11
C THR A 155 -11.30 3.62 -7.63
N THR A 156 -10.31 4.16 -8.34
CA THR A 156 -10.23 4.10 -9.80
C THR A 156 -10.15 2.66 -10.29
N PHE A 157 -9.29 1.84 -9.66
CA PHE A 157 -9.20 0.41 -9.96
C PHE A 157 -10.54 -0.31 -9.74
N SER A 158 -11.19 -0.11 -8.58
CA SER A 158 -12.48 -0.73 -8.27
C SER A 158 -13.57 -0.35 -9.28
N LEU A 159 -13.65 0.92 -9.67
CA LEU A 159 -14.61 1.39 -10.67
C LEU A 159 -14.34 0.82 -12.06
N LEU A 160 -13.09 0.79 -12.53
CA LEU A 160 -12.72 0.19 -13.82
C LEU A 160 -12.97 -1.32 -13.84
N TYR A 161 -12.64 -2.01 -12.75
CA TYR A 161 -12.88 -3.44 -12.59
C TYR A 161 -14.38 -3.76 -12.63
N PHE A 162 -15.19 -2.93 -11.98
CA PHE A 162 -16.64 -3.00 -12.00
C PHE A 162 -17.23 -2.74 -13.39
N ASP A 163 -16.82 -1.65 -14.07
CA ASP A 163 -17.30 -1.30 -15.41
C ASP A 163 -17.01 -2.41 -16.44
N CYS A 164 -15.83 -3.03 -16.37
CA CYS A 164 -15.51 -4.21 -17.18
C CYS A 164 -16.47 -5.37 -16.90
N GLY A 165 -16.82 -5.59 -15.64
CA GLY A 165 -17.79 -6.61 -15.22
C GLY A 165 -19.19 -6.38 -15.78
N VAL A 166 -19.73 -5.17 -15.60
CA VAL A 166 -21.07 -4.82 -16.09
C VAL A 166 -21.15 -4.89 -17.62
N ARG A 167 -20.11 -4.45 -18.31
CA ARG A 167 -20.05 -4.46 -19.79
C ARG A 167 -19.65 -5.82 -20.37
N LYS A 168 -19.46 -6.85 -19.54
CA LYS A 168 -18.96 -8.18 -19.95
C LYS A 168 -17.65 -8.09 -20.76
N ARG A 169 -16.83 -7.07 -20.50
CA ARG A 169 -15.51 -6.87 -21.13
C ARG A 169 -14.44 -7.65 -20.37
N SER A 170 -13.34 -7.95 -21.05
CA SER A 170 -12.18 -8.59 -20.44
C SER A 170 -11.57 -7.68 -19.35
N LYS A 171 -11.45 -8.21 -18.13
CA LYS A 171 -10.81 -7.52 -17.00
C LYS A 171 -9.28 -7.57 -17.06
N LYS A 172 -8.71 -8.36 -17.99
CA LYS A 172 -7.27 -8.60 -18.09
C LYS A 172 -6.48 -7.30 -18.25
N SER A 173 -6.97 -6.36 -19.07
CA SER A 173 -6.28 -5.08 -19.28
C SER A 173 -6.16 -4.25 -18.01
N VAL A 174 -7.22 -4.21 -17.19
CA VAL A 174 -7.21 -3.47 -15.91
C VAL A 174 -6.26 -4.13 -14.92
N LEU A 175 -6.28 -5.47 -14.85
CA LEU A 175 -5.38 -6.23 -13.97
C LEU A 175 -3.91 -6.09 -14.39
N LEU A 176 -3.60 -6.18 -15.68
CA LEU A 176 -2.24 -6.00 -16.18
C LEU A 176 -1.73 -4.58 -15.97
N GLY A 177 -2.58 -3.56 -16.18
CA GLY A 177 -2.21 -2.18 -15.89
C GLY A 177 -1.89 -1.96 -14.40
N ALA A 178 -2.73 -2.48 -13.51
CA ALA A 178 -2.50 -2.41 -12.06
C ALA A 178 -1.24 -3.18 -11.63
N LEU A 179 -1.00 -4.35 -12.23
CA LEU A 179 0.20 -5.15 -12.00
C LEU A 179 1.47 -4.40 -12.41
N PHE A 180 1.46 -3.75 -13.58
CA PHE A 180 2.59 -2.97 -14.06
C PHE A 180 2.91 -1.79 -13.12
N LEU A 181 1.88 -1.05 -12.70
CA LEU A 181 2.04 0.05 -11.73
C LEU A 181 2.56 -0.43 -10.37
N THR A 182 2.09 -1.60 -9.92
CA THR A 182 2.54 -2.25 -8.68
C THR A 182 4.03 -2.55 -8.70
N ILE A 183 4.53 -3.14 -9.80
CA ILE A 183 5.95 -3.47 -9.96
C ILE A 183 6.79 -2.20 -10.00
N ILE A 184 6.38 -1.19 -10.77
CA ILE A 184 7.11 0.09 -10.86
C ILE A 184 7.17 0.77 -9.49
N ALA A 185 6.04 0.89 -8.79
CA ALA A 185 5.98 1.53 -7.49
C ALA A 185 6.88 0.81 -6.48
N GLY A 186 6.80 -0.52 -6.40
CA GLY A 186 7.64 -1.33 -5.53
C GLY A 186 9.13 -1.16 -5.85
N ALA A 187 9.51 -1.17 -7.12
CA ALA A 187 10.90 -1.01 -7.54
C ALA A 187 11.46 0.38 -7.21
N LEU A 188 10.68 1.45 -7.46
CA LEU A 188 11.10 2.82 -7.15
C LEU A 188 11.28 3.03 -5.65
N TRP A 189 10.34 2.53 -4.83
CA TRP A 189 10.48 2.57 -3.37
C TRP A 189 11.67 1.74 -2.89
N GLY A 190 11.94 0.59 -3.52
CA GLY A 190 13.04 -0.31 -3.11
C GLY A 190 14.39 0.29 -3.39
N TYR A 191 14.50 0.92 -4.56
CA TYR A 191 15.69 1.68 -4.91
C TYR A 191 15.92 2.85 -3.95
N HIS A 192 14.87 3.63 -3.65
CA HIS A 192 15.00 4.75 -2.71
C HIS A 192 15.42 4.27 -1.30
N ASP A 193 14.79 3.23 -0.78
CA ASP A 193 15.13 2.65 0.53
C ASP A 193 16.58 2.14 0.56
N ALA A 194 17.04 1.45 -0.50
CA ALA A 194 18.44 1.02 -0.61
C ALA A 194 19.42 2.20 -0.60
N THR A 195 19.11 3.30 -1.32
CA THR A 195 19.99 4.48 -1.31
C THR A 195 20.09 5.13 0.07
N VAL A 196 18.98 5.19 0.80
CA VAL A 196 18.95 5.70 2.17
C VAL A 196 19.76 4.80 3.11
N GLN A 197 19.55 3.48 3.05
CA GLN A 197 20.30 2.51 3.85
C GLN A 197 21.80 2.54 3.55
N TYR A 198 22.18 2.67 2.28
CA TYR A 198 23.57 2.76 1.88
C TYR A 198 24.26 3.98 2.50
N HIS A 199 23.63 5.16 2.49
CA HIS A 199 24.18 6.35 3.14
C HIS A 199 24.41 6.15 4.65
N PHE A 200 23.59 5.35 5.34
CA PHE A 200 23.83 5.04 6.75
C PHE A 200 24.98 4.06 6.95
N ILE A 201 25.10 3.05 6.07
CA ILE A 201 26.18 2.06 6.13
C ILE A 201 27.54 2.74 5.86
N ASP A 202 27.63 3.60 4.85
CA ASP A 202 28.86 4.31 4.48
C ASP A 202 29.32 5.26 5.60
N ASN A 203 28.41 6.08 6.13
CA ASN A 203 28.72 6.99 7.25
C ASN A 203 29.11 6.26 8.55
N SER A 204 28.68 5.01 8.75
CA SER A 204 29.06 4.22 9.93
C SER A 204 30.48 3.63 9.86
N ILE A 205 31.06 3.56 8.66
CA ILE A 205 32.44 3.11 8.44
C ILE A 205 33.44 4.25 8.72
N ASP A 206 33.01 5.51 8.55
CA ASP A 206 33.84 6.70 8.75
C ASP A 206 33.83 7.25 10.18
N THR A 207 33.03 6.70 11.09
CA THR A 207 33.16 6.99 12.52
C THR A 207 34.33 6.19 13.11
N PRO A 208 35.41 6.84 13.59
CA PRO A 208 36.47 6.12 14.27
C PRO A 208 35.87 5.43 15.49
N SER A 209 36.16 4.14 15.64
CA SER A 209 35.90 3.39 16.86
C SER A 209 36.44 4.19 18.04
N ILE A 210 35.57 4.58 18.96
CA ILE A 210 35.98 5.01 20.30
C ILE A 210 36.41 3.73 21.03
N ASP A 211 37.54 3.18 20.60
CA ASP A 211 38.30 2.11 21.23
C ASP A 211 39.76 2.42 20.91
N ASP A 212 40.25 3.49 21.50
CA ASP A 212 41.65 3.72 21.81
C ASP A 212 41.73 5.04 22.57
N HIS A 213 41.55 4.99 23.90
CA HIS A 213 42.33 5.80 24.84
C HIS A 213 42.14 5.28 26.27
N SER A 214 43.22 4.63 26.73
CA SER A 214 43.74 4.50 28.11
C SER A 214 42.88 3.84 29.19
#